data_AF-A0A352RY73-F1
#
_entry.id   AF-A0A352RY73-F1
#
_cell.length_a   1.000
_cell.length_b   1.000
_cell.length_c   1.000
_cell.angle_alpha   90.00
_cell.angle_beta   90.00
_cell.angle_gamma   90.00
#
_symmetry.space_group_name_H-M   'P 1'
#
loop_
_entity.id
_entity.type
_entity.pdbx_description
1 polymer ?
#
loop_
_entity_poly.entity_id
_entity_poly.type
_entity_poly.pdbx_seq_one_letter_code
_entity_poly.pdbx_strand_id
1 'polypeptide(L)'
;AADGYGRMAGKPAATLLHLGPGLANGLANLHNARRASSPIVNIVGDHAASHSRYEAPLTSDIQGFARPVSQWIHSSASALTVGADAARAVQASMEAPGQVATLILPADTAWGQADTVAAPLPLPSRAPVSGATIANIAALVQRGVKTAFLLRGDA
;
A
#
# COMPACT_ATOMS: atom_id res chain seq x y z
N ALA A 1 8.59 -0.64 -12.50
CA ALA A 1 9.73 -0.22 -11.63
C ALA A 1 9.42 -0.49 -10.16
N ALA A 2 8.47 0.21 -9.54
CA ALA A 2 8.13 0.04 -8.11
C ALA A 2 7.75 -1.40 -7.73
N ASP A 3 6.91 -2.06 -8.52
CA ASP A 3 6.55 -3.47 -8.35
C ASP A 3 7.79 -4.38 -8.25
N GLY A 4 8.65 -4.35 -9.27
CA GLY A 4 9.89 -5.12 -9.28
C GLY A 4 10.82 -4.78 -8.12
N TYR A 5 10.96 -3.50 -7.77
CA TYR A 5 11.77 -3.09 -6.62
C TYR A 5 11.23 -3.66 -5.31
N GLY A 6 9.94 -3.49 -5.03
CA GLY A 6 9.34 -3.94 -3.77
C GLY A 6 9.50 -5.45 -3.56
N ARG A 7 9.30 -6.22 -4.63
CA ARG A 7 9.49 -7.68 -4.63
C ARG A 7 10.95 -8.09 -4.42
N MET A 8 11.89 -7.44 -5.11
CA MET A 8 13.31 -7.81 -5.05
C MET A 8 13.98 -7.33 -3.76
N ALA A 9 13.61 -6.15 -3.27
CA ALA A 9 14.24 -5.53 -2.11
C ALA A 9 13.62 -5.96 -0.77
N GLY A 10 12.43 -6.59 -0.80
CA GLY A 10 11.72 -7.01 0.42
C GLY A 10 11.30 -5.85 1.32
N LYS A 11 11.18 -4.64 0.77
CA LYS A 11 10.78 -3.42 1.47
C LYS A 11 9.94 -2.53 0.55
N PRO A 12 9.14 -1.58 1.08
CA PRO A 12 8.23 -0.81 0.26
C PRO A 12 8.94 0.01 -0.81
N ALA A 13 8.40 -0.04 -2.03
CA ALA A 13 8.72 0.94 -3.06
C ALA A 13 7.83 2.18 -2.88
N ALA A 14 8.40 3.37 -3.01
CA ALA A 14 7.63 4.61 -3.05
C ALA A 14 7.40 5.05 -4.50
N THR A 15 6.18 5.45 -4.83
CA THR A 15 5.85 6.17 -6.06
C THR A 15 5.28 7.54 -5.73
N LEU A 16 5.55 8.53 -6.58
CA LEU A 16 4.96 9.85 -6.50
C LEU A 16 4.24 10.11 -7.83
N LEU A 17 2.91 10.21 -7.76
CA LEU A 17 2.05 10.48 -8.90
C LEU A 17 1.33 11.82 -8.70
N HIS A 18 1.03 12.47 -9.82
CA HIS A 18 0.16 13.64 -9.81
C HIS A 18 -1.28 13.23 -9.44
N LEU A 19 -2.20 14.20 -9.34
CA LEU A 19 -3.62 13.97 -9.06
C LEU A 19 -4.29 13.06 -10.09
N GLY A 20 -5.61 12.83 -9.97
CA GLY A 20 -6.33 11.73 -10.63
C GLY A 20 -5.85 11.28 -12.01
N PRO A 21 -5.63 12.14 -13.02
CA PRO A 21 -5.07 11.71 -14.31
C PRO A 21 -3.67 11.08 -14.22
N GLY A 22 -2.79 11.62 -13.38
CA GLY A 22 -1.48 11.03 -13.07
C GLY A 22 -1.58 9.67 -12.39
N LEU A 23 -2.51 9.51 -11.45
CA LEU A 23 -2.84 8.21 -10.87
C LEU A 23 -3.41 7.25 -11.94
N ALA A 24 -4.31 7.73 -12.80
CA ALA A 24 -4.96 6.96 -13.85
C ALA A 24 -3.94 6.32 -14.81
N ASN A 25 -2.90 7.07 -15.18
CA ASN A 25 -1.79 6.58 -16.01
C ASN A 25 -1.02 5.41 -15.37
N GLY A 26 -1.04 5.30 -14.03
CA GLY A 26 -0.39 4.23 -13.28
C GLY A 26 -1.26 3.00 -13.01
N LEU A 27 -2.59 3.05 -13.24
CA LEU A 27 -3.52 2.04 -12.73
C LEU A 27 -3.24 0.63 -13.24
N ALA A 28 -2.89 0.46 -14.52
CA ALA A 28 -2.57 -0.86 -15.06
C ALA A 28 -1.37 -1.51 -14.35
N ASN A 29 -0.35 -0.71 -14.03
CA ASN A 29 0.84 -1.18 -13.32
C ASN A 29 0.55 -1.42 -11.83
N LEU A 30 -0.24 -0.55 -11.19
CA LEU A 30 -0.66 -0.72 -9.79
C LEU A 30 -1.59 -1.93 -9.63
N HIS A 31 -2.43 -2.22 -10.61
CA HIS A 31 -3.22 -3.46 -10.65
C HIS A 31 -2.31 -4.70 -10.62
N ASN A 32 -1.26 -4.73 -11.44
CA ASN A 32 -0.32 -5.85 -11.46
C ASN A 32 0.43 -5.97 -10.13
N ALA A 33 0.90 -4.86 -9.57
CA ALA A 33 1.53 -4.82 -8.26
C ALA A 33 0.61 -5.35 -7.16
N ARG A 34 -0.68 -4.94 -7.17
CA ARG A 34 -1.70 -5.45 -6.26
C ARG A 34 -1.91 -6.95 -6.39
N ARG A 35 -1.93 -7.49 -7.61
CA ARG A 35 -2.06 -8.94 -7.87
C ARG A 35 -0.84 -9.73 -7.44
N ALA A 36 0.33 -9.10 -7.47
CA ALA A 36 1.60 -9.65 -7.04
C ALA A 36 1.89 -9.38 -5.55
N SER A 37 0.96 -8.76 -4.82
CA SER A 37 1.11 -8.38 -3.41
C SER A 37 2.40 -7.61 -3.13
N SER A 38 2.79 -6.77 -4.07
CA SER A 38 4.01 -5.99 -3.97
C SER A 38 3.84 -4.86 -2.95
N PRO A 39 4.80 -4.67 -2.02
CA PRO A 39 4.72 -3.61 -1.02
C PRO A 39 5.01 -2.27 -1.69
N ILE A 40 3.98 -1.43 -1.84
CA ILE A 40 4.10 -0.11 -2.48
C ILE A 40 3.42 0.94 -1.59
N VAL A 41 4.11 2.06 -1.37
CA VAL A 41 3.53 3.31 -0.90
C VAL A 41 3.37 4.24 -2.10
N ASN A 42 2.12 4.42 -2.54
CA ASN A 42 1.78 5.25 -3.68
C ASN A 42 1.30 6.62 -3.21
N ILE A 43 2.17 7.62 -3.31
CA ILE A 43 1.87 9.00 -2.93
C ILE A 43 1.21 9.68 -4.13
N VAL A 44 0.01 10.22 -3.92
CA VAL A 44 -0.79 10.86 -4.96
C VAL A 44 -1.09 12.29 -4.54
N GLY A 45 -0.65 13.27 -5.31
CA GLY A 45 -1.00 14.67 -5.07
C GLY A 45 -2.50 14.92 -5.25
N ASP A 46 -3.03 15.94 -4.60
CA ASP A 46 -4.37 16.49 -4.85
C ASP A 46 -4.29 18.03 -4.86
N HIS A 47 -5.37 18.69 -5.26
CA HIS A 47 -5.49 20.14 -5.12
C HIS A 47 -5.31 20.56 -3.67
N ALA A 48 -4.79 21.77 -3.44
CA ALA A 48 -4.71 22.34 -2.11
C ALA A 48 -6.09 22.31 -1.42
N ALA A 49 -6.14 22.08 -0.11
CA ALA A 49 -7.42 21.94 0.60
C ALA A 49 -8.33 23.17 0.45
N SER A 50 -7.75 24.37 0.29
CA SER A 50 -8.49 25.60 0.00
C SER A 50 -9.18 25.62 -1.37
N HIS A 51 -8.68 24.84 -2.33
CA HIS A 51 -9.12 24.81 -3.72
C HIS A 51 -10.06 23.64 -4.06
N SER A 52 -10.11 22.60 -3.21
CA SER A 52 -10.91 21.39 -3.44
C SER A 52 -12.41 21.67 -3.63
N ARG A 53 -12.93 22.77 -3.07
CA ARG A 53 -14.35 23.17 -3.16
C ARG A 53 -14.77 23.81 -4.49
N TYR A 54 -13.82 24.12 -5.38
CA TYR A 54 -14.08 24.96 -6.55
C TYR A 54 -14.18 24.19 -7.88
N GLU A 55 -14.26 22.86 -7.86
CA GLU A 55 -14.21 22.01 -9.07
C GLU A 55 -13.13 22.51 -10.06
N ALA A 56 -11.95 22.82 -9.52
CA ALA A 56 -10.86 23.35 -10.32
C ALA A 56 -10.50 22.38 -11.47
N PRO A 57 -9.92 22.87 -12.58
CA PRO A 57 -9.44 21.99 -13.63
C PRO A 57 -8.61 20.84 -13.07
N LEU A 58 -8.87 19.60 -13.52
CA LEU A 58 -8.27 18.34 -13.05
C LEU A 58 -8.80 17.79 -11.71
N THR A 59 -9.79 18.44 -11.07
CA THR A 59 -10.52 17.84 -9.95
C THR A 59 -11.05 16.47 -10.36
N SER A 60 -10.77 15.46 -9.55
CA SER A 60 -11.02 14.06 -9.89
C SER A 60 -11.28 13.23 -8.65
N ASP A 61 -12.05 12.15 -8.79
CA ASP A 61 -12.27 11.19 -7.72
C ASP A 61 -11.04 10.29 -7.56
N ILE A 62 -10.01 10.82 -6.90
CA ILE A 62 -8.75 10.10 -6.65
C ILE A 62 -9.01 8.84 -5.84
N GLN A 63 -9.92 8.89 -4.85
CA GLN A 63 -10.28 7.70 -4.07
C GLN A 63 -10.94 6.63 -4.96
N GLY A 64 -11.85 7.04 -5.85
CA GLY A 64 -12.47 6.17 -6.84
C GLY A 64 -11.45 5.48 -7.74
N PHE A 65 -10.45 6.21 -8.24
CA PHE A 65 -9.36 5.65 -9.04
C PHE A 65 -8.44 4.73 -8.24
N ALA A 66 -8.16 5.05 -6.97
CA ALA A 66 -7.26 4.26 -6.13
C ALA A 66 -7.90 2.95 -5.62
N ARG A 67 -9.21 2.94 -5.36
CA ARG A 67 -9.99 1.79 -4.85
C ARG A 67 -9.72 0.45 -5.55
N PRO A 68 -9.74 0.34 -6.89
CA PRO A 68 -9.51 -0.95 -7.55
C PRO A 68 -8.08 -1.48 -7.43
N VAL A 69 -7.11 -0.62 -7.17
CA VAL A 69 -5.67 -0.96 -7.21
C VAL A 69 -4.96 -0.86 -5.87
N SER A 70 -5.63 -0.38 -4.81
CA SER A 70 -5.06 -0.19 -3.48
C SER A 70 -5.89 -0.91 -2.42
N GLN A 71 -5.23 -1.57 -1.49
CA GLN A 71 -5.87 -2.19 -0.34
C GLN A 71 -6.05 -1.20 0.81
N TRP A 72 -5.15 -0.22 0.89
CA TRP A 72 -5.19 0.85 1.87
C TRP A 72 -5.22 2.20 1.15
N ILE A 73 -6.13 3.08 1.56
CA ILE A 73 -6.27 4.44 1.01
C ILE A 73 -6.50 5.39 2.16
N HIS A 74 -5.72 6.46 2.23
CA HIS A 74 -5.87 7.51 3.23
C HIS A 74 -5.56 8.87 2.62
N SER A 75 -6.26 9.91 3.06
CA SER A 75 -5.94 11.29 2.70
C SER A 75 -5.43 12.03 3.93
N SER A 76 -4.21 12.55 3.86
CA SER A 76 -3.65 13.38 4.94
C SER A 76 -3.96 14.83 4.61
N ALA A 77 -4.92 15.42 5.31
CA ALA A 77 -5.37 16.80 5.02
C ALA A 77 -4.48 17.89 5.65
N SER A 78 -3.41 17.54 6.37
CA SER A 78 -2.57 18.48 7.09
C SER A 78 -1.08 18.16 6.98
N ALA A 79 -0.25 19.20 6.82
CA ALA A 79 1.20 19.09 6.92
C ALA A 79 1.67 18.62 8.31
N LEU A 80 0.88 18.86 9.36
CA LEU A 80 1.20 18.44 10.72
C LEU A 80 1.05 16.92 10.92
N THR A 81 0.17 16.26 10.16
CA THR A 81 -0.12 14.83 10.31
C THR A 81 0.57 13.96 9.26
N VAL A 82 1.09 14.56 8.19
CA VAL A 82 1.62 13.83 7.03
C VAL A 82 2.73 12.84 7.39
N GLY A 83 3.58 13.17 8.36
CA GLY A 83 4.64 12.28 8.84
C GLY A 83 4.07 10.99 9.44
N ALA A 84 3.12 11.11 10.36
CA ALA A 84 2.45 9.96 10.99
C ALA A 84 1.65 9.14 9.97
N ASP A 85 1.00 9.81 9.02
CA ASP A 85 0.19 9.17 7.99
C ASP A 85 1.05 8.41 6.98
N ALA A 86 2.23 8.94 6.65
CA ALA A 86 3.24 8.23 5.85
C ALA A 86 3.78 7.00 6.58
N ALA A 87 4.05 7.08 7.89
CA ALA A 87 4.46 5.92 8.68
C ALA A 87 3.38 4.82 8.70
N ARG A 88 2.10 5.20 8.79
CA ARG A 88 0.96 4.29 8.65
C ARG A 88 0.86 3.69 7.25
N ALA A 89 1.10 4.48 6.19
CA ALA A 89 1.11 3.97 4.82
C ALA A 89 2.22 2.93 4.59
N VAL A 90 3.43 3.18 5.12
CA VAL A 90 4.55 2.23 5.09
C VAL A 90 4.18 0.94 5.81
N GLN A 91 3.65 1.03 7.04
CA GLN A 91 3.21 -0.15 7.80
C GLN A 91 2.13 -0.93 7.04
N ALA A 92 1.12 -0.24 6.49
CA ALA A 92 0.05 -0.86 5.73
C ALA A 92 0.56 -1.55 4.46
N SER A 93 1.54 -0.96 3.74
CA SER A 93 2.11 -1.59 2.55
C SER A 93 2.84 -2.91 2.83
N MET A 94 3.27 -3.09 4.09
CA MET A 94 3.99 -4.27 4.58
C MET A 94 3.09 -5.27 5.30
N GLU A 95 1.78 -5.02 5.39
CA GLU A 95 0.83 -6.00 5.93
C GLU A 95 0.82 -7.24 5.04
N ALA A 96 1.13 -8.41 5.63
CA ALA A 96 1.33 -9.64 4.88
C ALA A 96 0.08 -10.01 4.05
N PRO A 97 0.23 -10.38 2.77
CA PRO A 97 1.48 -10.68 2.05
C PRO A 97 2.25 -9.47 1.48
N GLY A 98 1.74 -8.26 1.64
CA GLY A 98 2.20 -7.04 1.00
C GLY A 98 1.09 -6.44 0.14
N GLN A 99 1.05 -5.12 0.05
CA GLN A 99 -0.03 -4.44 -0.64
C GLN A 99 0.33 -3.03 -1.13
N VAL A 100 -0.52 -2.51 -2.02
CA VAL A 100 -0.46 -1.12 -2.45
C VAL A 100 -1.23 -0.27 -1.44
N ALA A 101 -0.51 0.62 -0.76
CA ALA A 101 -1.04 1.63 0.13
C ALA A 101 -0.98 3.00 -0.56
N THR A 102 -2.14 3.59 -0.88
CA THR A 102 -2.22 4.91 -1.51
C THR A 102 -2.42 6.00 -0.46
N LEU A 103 -1.48 6.94 -0.39
CA LEU A 103 -1.55 8.13 0.45
C LEU A 103 -1.83 9.35 -0.42
N ILE A 104 -2.99 9.96 -0.25
CA ILE A 104 -3.43 11.15 -0.98
C ILE A 104 -3.01 12.39 -0.19
N LEU A 105 -2.32 13.32 -0.85
CA LEU A 105 -1.75 14.52 -0.25
C LEU A 105 -2.23 15.76 -1.01
N PRO A 106 -3.16 16.56 -0.44
CA PRO A 106 -3.43 17.92 -0.91
C PRO A 106 -2.13 18.71 -1.04
N ALA A 107 -1.99 19.51 -2.10
CA ALA A 107 -0.74 20.20 -2.43
C ALA A 107 -0.20 21.07 -1.28
N ASP A 108 -1.08 21.63 -0.46
CA ASP A 108 -0.72 22.46 0.70
C ASP A 108 -0.05 21.70 1.83
N THR A 109 -0.18 20.38 1.87
CA THR A 109 0.58 19.54 2.81
C THR A 109 2.07 19.47 2.49
N ALA A 110 2.47 19.80 1.25
CA ALA A 110 3.87 19.75 0.81
C ALA A 110 4.65 21.03 1.14
N TRP A 111 3.97 22.17 1.32
CA TRP A 111 4.61 23.47 1.60
C TRP A 111 4.15 24.13 2.91
N GLY A 112 3.12 23.57 3.57
CA GLY A 112 2.68 24.04 4.87
C GLY A 112 3.72 23.74 5.96
N GLN A 113 3.62 24.45 7.09
CA GLN A 113 4.46 24.14 8.25
C GLN A 113 4.13 22.72 8.75
N ALA A 114 5.11 21.83 8.64
CA ALA A 114 5.03 20.47 9.16
C ALA A 114 5.45 20.42 10.63
N ASP A 115 5.06 19.34 11.30
CA ASP A 115 5.57 19.02 12.63
C ASP A 115 6.92 18.29 12.50
N THR A 116 7.01 17.06 13.00
CA THR A 116 8.25 16.27 12.99
C THR A 116 8.18 15.11 12.01
N VAL A 117 9.35 14.62 11.59
CA VAL A 117 9.45 13.35 10.87
C VAL A 117 9.03 12.23 11.81
N ALA A 118 8.01 11.46 11.45
CA ALA A 118 7.57 10.35 12.26
C ALA A 118 8.57 9.19 12.24
N ALA A 119 8.71 8.52 13.37
CA ALA A 119 9.46 7.27 13.45
C ALA A 119 8.74 6.14 12.69
N PRO A 120 9.47 5.16 12.13
CA PRO A 120 8.86 3.97 11.55
C PRO A 120 7.99 3.23 12.57
N LEU A 121 6.82 2.78 12.14
CA LEU A 121 5.97 1.91 12.95
C LEU A 121 6.46 0.45 12.89
N PRO A 122 6.22 -0.37 13.94
CA PRO A 122 6.54 -1.79 13.91
C PRO A 122 5.84 -2.51 12.75
N LEU A 123 6.55 -3.42 12.08
CA LEU A 123 5.95 -4.20 10.99
C LEU A 123 4.92 -5.19 11.54
N PRO A 124 3.77 -5.37 10.87
CA PRO A 124 2.79 -6.38 11.27
C PRO A 124 3.38 -7.80 11.19
N SER A 125 3.20 -8.60 12.24
CA SER A 125 3.58 -10.01 12.23
C SER A 125 2.48 -10.88 11.60
N ARG A 126 2.86 -11.93 10.87
CA ARG A 126 1.90 -12.93 10.38
C ARG A 126 1.23 -13.64 11.56
N ALA A 127 -0.08 -13.86 11.45
CA ALA A 127 -0.79 -14.65 12.45
C ALA A 127 -0.24 -16.09 12.49
N PRO A 128 0.07 -16.62 13.69
CA PRO A 128 0.57 -17.99 13.81
C PRO A 128 -0.54 -19.00 13.48
N VAL A 129 -0.16 -20.13 12.89
CA VAL A 129 -1.04 -21.30 12.72
C VAL A 129 -0.97 -22.16 13.98
N SER A 130 -2.10 -22.69 14.43
CA SER A 130 -2.14 -23.52 15.64
C SER A 130 -1.33 -24.82 15.47
N GLY A 131 -0.70 -25.27 16.56
CA GLY A 131 0.05 -26.53 16.56
C GLY A 131 -0.80 -27.75 16.20
N ALA A 132 -2.09 -27.75 16.58
CA ALA A 132 -3.04 -28.80 16.23
C ALA A 132 -3.27 -28.87 14.70
N THR A 133 -3.41 -27.74 14.02
CA THR A 133 -3.54 -27.70 12.55
C THR A 133 -2.28 -28.25 11.89
N ILE A 134 -1.10 -27.86 12.38
CA ILE A 134 0.19 -28.34 11.86
C ILE A 134 0.30 -29.87 12.03
N ALA A 135 -0.03 -30.39 13.22
CA ALA A 135 0.01 -31.82 13.51
C ALA A 135 -0.97 -32.62 12.61
N ASN A 136 -2.18 -32.10 12.40
CA ASN A 136 -3.18 -32.73 11.53
C ASN A 136 -2.71 -32.81 10.07
N ILE A 137 -2.13 -31.73 9.54
CA ILE A 137 -1.59 -31.70 8.17
C ILE A 137 -0.41 -32.66 8.05
N ALA A 138 0.51 -32.68 9.03
CA ALA A 138 1.64 -33.61 9.05
C ALA A 138 1.18 -35.07 9.03
N ALA A 139 0.18 -35.41 9.86
CA ALA A 139 -0.40 -36.75 9.88
C ALA A 139 -1.04 -37.15 8.54
N LEU A 140 -1.68 -36.22 7.82
CA LEU A 140 -2.24 -36.48 6.49
C LEU A 140 -1.16 -36.78 5.46
N VAL A 141 -0.09 -35.98 5.44
CA VAL A 141 1.04 -36.13 4.51
C VAL A 141 1.75 -37.48 4.72
N GLN A 142 1.82 -37.96 5.96
CA GLN A 142 2.48 -39.23 6.31
C GLN A 142 1.68 -40.49 5.94
N ARG A 143 0.44 -40.38 5.44
CA ARG A 143 -0.42 -41.55 5.11
C ARG A 143 0.03 -42.34 3.87
N GLY A 144 1.12 -41.95 3.22
CA GLY A 144 1.63 -42.63 2.02
C GLY A 144 0.79 -42.41 0.75
N VAL A 145 -0.18 -41.48 0.79
CA VAL A 145 -0.90 -41.02 -0.39
C VAL A 145 -0.09 -39.96 -1.14
N LYS A 146 -0.20 -39.95 -2.48
CA LYS A 146 0.47 -38.92 -3.30
C LYS A 146 -0.02 -37.54 -2.88
N THR A 147 0.89 -36.72 -2.38
CA THR A 147 0.60 -35.37 -1.87
C THR A 147 1.44 -34.35 -2.62
N ALA A 148 0.85 -33.17 -2.88
CA ALA A 148 1.53 -32.04 -3.49
C ALA A 148 1.33 -30.79 -2.62
N PHE A 149 2.37 -29.96 -2.51
CA PHE A 149 2.29 -28.65 -1.89
C PHE A 149 2.28 -27.57 -2.98
N LEU A 150 1.23 -26.75 -2.99
CA LEU A 150 1.19 -25.55 -3.83
C LEU A 150 1.73 -24.37 -3.02
N LEU A 151 3.00 -24.01 -3.26
CA LEU A 151 3.64 -22.88 -2.61
C LEU A 151 3.38 -21.61 -3.43
N ARG A 152 3.04 -20.53 -2.74
CA ARG A 152 3.06 -19.17 -3.28
C ARG A 152 4.28 -18.44 -2.70
N GLY A 153 4.67 -17.33 -3.34
CA GLY A 153 5.70 -16.45 -2.78
C GLY A 153 5.24 -15.80 -1.48
N ASP A 154 6.18 -15.15 -0.79
CA ASP A 154 5.87 -14.36 0.40
C ASP A 154 5.04 -13.11 0.10
N ALA A 155 5.10 -12.66 -1.16
CA ALA A 155 4.25 -11.69 -1.84
C ALA A 155 3.28 -12.44 -2.77
#